data_AF-A0A7Y4VIP4-F1
#
_entry.id   AF-A0A7Y4VIP4-F1
#
_cell.length_a   1.000
_cell.length_b   1.000
_cell.length_c   1.000
_cell.angle_alpha   90.00
_cell.angle_beta   90.00
_cell.angle_gamma   90.00
#
_symmetry.space_group_name_H-M   'P 1'
#
loop_
_entity.id
_entity.type
_entity.pdbx_description
1 polymer ?
#
loop_
_entity_poly.entity_id
_entity_poly.type
_entity_poly.pdbx_seq_one_letter_code
_entity_poly.pdbx_strand_id
1 'polypeptide(L)'
;MQKYRFISALVVMFFIITSCSMVDKLKEKISSKDDKGDTKEETTKEETKEVTSTADLEFYNKYIEVSNKVQDAGEKVYKDYISDVPAPKSITKSSFVMAISFKLSADNLERVYKEYNRSLFDGGELSKLNATSEMKSEIEGNFKDVLKSMDEFYNTSIKVAEYYTKNEFKEDLSKTETYDEQMKTAYDKYKSSFEKFSNSVKKYKPQRKVRDIESIKNPDEKAVAILMNSYENTLDKAEEFYDAFNGLEYKGDYSKAKDKFREFEASFKEDKSSVLNAEFSEKTKYMKYSYEDYFVKMTNMFLDAGTKFFDHAPSAKDMNDFNRSYDDVVNNYNYMITAYNTNINIVNSFRVY
;
A
#
# COMPACT_ATOMS: atom_id res chain seq x y z
N MET A 1 -18.27 -28.53 30.49
CA MET A 1 -18.61 -27.40 29.59
C MET A 1 -18.87 -26.04 30.28
N GLN A 2 -18.82 -25.91 31.61
CA GLN A 2 -18.97 -24.59 32.28
C GLN A 2 -17.66 -23.85 32.59
N LYS A 3 -16.50 -24.52 32.60
CA LYS A 3 -15.21 -23.87 32.91
C LYS A 3 -14.59 -23.07 31.75
N TYR A 4 -14.92 -23.41 30.50
CA TYR A 4 -14.40 -22.70 29.31
C TYR A 4 -15.19 -21.43 28.94
N ARG A 5 -16.43 -21.27 29.44
CA ARG A 5 -17.21 -20.03 29.26
C ARG A 5 -16.80 -18.92 30.23
N PHE A 6 -16.07 -19.25 31.31
CA PHE A 6 -15.63 -18.28 32.31
C PHE A 6 -14.30 -17.61 31.93
N ILE A 7 -13.41 -18.34 31.24
CA ILE A 7 -12.11 -17.82 30.78
C ILE A 7 -12.28 -16.88 29.58
N SER A 8 -13.20 -17.19 28.66
CA SER A 8 -13.51 -16.30 27.53
C SER A 8 -14.18 -14.99 27.97
N ALA A 9 -15.03 -15.03 29.02
CA ALA A 9 -15.62 -13.82 29.60
C ALA A 9 -14.59 -12.94 30.32
N LEU A 10 -13.57 -13.53 30.95
CA LEU A 10 -12.49 -12.79 31.64
C LEU A 10 -11.52 -12.09 30.66
N VAL A 11 -11.24 -12.70 29.50
CA VAL A 11 -10.40 -12.09 28.46
C VAL A 11 -11.10 -10.93 27.77
N VAL A 12 -12.42 -11.03 27.53
CA VAL A 12 -13.21 -9.92 26.96
C VAL A 12 -13.36 -8.77 27.96
N MET A 13 -13.46 -9.06 29.27
CA MET A 13 -13.54 -8.00 30.29
C MET A 13 -12.20 -7.27 30.50
N PHE A 14 -11.05 -7.95 30.32
CA PHE A 14 -9.74 -7.31 30.44
C PHE A 14 -9.44 -6.33 29.27
N PHE A 15 -9.97 -6.62 28.08
CA PHE A 15 -9.89 -5.71 26.92
C PHE A 15 -10.80 -4.48 27.07
N ILE A 16 -11.92 -4.57 27.80
CA ILE A 16 -12.82 -3.44 28.03
C ILE A 16 -12.30 -2.53 29.17
N ILE A 17 -11.61 -3.06 30.18
CA ILE A 17 -11.13 -2.26 31.31
C ILE A 17 -9.81 -1.53 30.99
N THR A 18 -9.00 -2.03 30.06
CA THR A 18 -7.76 -1.36 29.63
C THR A 18 -7.96 -0.32 28.53
N SER A 19 -9.10 -0.33 27.84
CA SER A 19 -9.43 0.65 26.78
C SER A 19 -10.18 1.90 27.28
N CYS A 20 -10.58 1.96 28.55
CA CYS A 20 -11.16 3.18 29.14
C CYS A 20 -10.16 4.10 29.85
N SER A 21 -8.97 3.63 30.29
CA SER A 21 -8.06 4.49 31.08
C SER A 21 -7.18 5.46 30.26
N MET A 22 -7.10 5.29 28.93
CA MET A 22 -6.42 6.25 28.04
C MET A 22 -7.33 7.37 27.53
N VAL A 23 -8.64 7.17 27.54
CA VAL A 23 -9.60 8.19 27.06
C VAL A 23 -9.88 9.24 28.12
N ASP A 24 -9.88 8.87 29.41
CA ASP A 24 -10.12 9.82 30.50
C ASP A 24 -8.92 10.76 30.74
N LYS A 25 -7.67 10.29 30.56
CA LYS A 25 -6.47 11.15 30.69
C LYS A 25 -6.30 12.17 29.57
N LEU A 26 -6.98 12.01 28.43
CA LEU A 26 -6.99 12.96 27.33
C LEU A 26 -8.14 13.98 27.42
N LYS A 27 -9.22 13.66 28.15
CA LYS A 27 -10.32 14.61 28.44
C LYS A 27 -10.08 15.48 29.67
N GLU A 28 -9.38 14.99 30.70
CA GLU A 28 -9.12 15.77 31.92
C GLU A 28 -8.17 16.97 31.72
N LYS A 29 -7.38 17.00 30.63
CA LYS A 29 -6.53 18.16 30.31
C LYS A 29 -7.23 19.28 29.53
N ILE A 30 -8.48 19.08 29.10
CA ILE A 30 -9.22 20.06 28.27
C ILE A 30 -10.36 20.75 29.05
N SER A 31 -10.71 20.27 30.25
CA SER A 31 -11.79 20.87 31.05
C SER A 31 -11.36 21.18 32.48
N SER A 32 -10.46 22.16 32.64
CA SER A 32 -10.40 22.91 33.89
C SER A 32 -9.82 24.31 33.69
N LYS A 33 -10.69 25.24 33.32
CA LYS A 33 -10.91 26.55 33.98
C LYS A 33 -11.54 27.53 33.01
N ASP A 34 -12.86 27.65 33.06
CA ASP A 34 -13.50 28.95 32.89
C ASP A 34 -13.69 29.54 34.29
N ASP A 35 -13.06 30.68 34.57
CA ASP A 35 -13.81 31.87 34.96
C ASP A 35 -12.91 33.13 35.04
N LYS A 36 -13.30 34.12 34.22
CA LYS A 36 -13.27 35.59 34.42
C LYS A 36 -11.96 36.36 34.49
N GLY A 37 -11.86 37.35 33.59
CA GLY A 37 -11.17 38.62 33.84
C GLY A 37 -10.59 39.25 32.59
N ASP A 38 -11.09 40.44 32.23
CA ASP A 38 -10.64 41.32 31.15
C ASP A 38 -9.12 41.37 30.91
N THR A 39 -8.70 41.55 29.64
CA THR A 39 -8.03 42.78 29.12
C THR A 39 -7.06 42.47 27.97
N LYS A 40 -7.25 43.19 26.85
CA LYS A 40 -6.31 43.56 25.76
C LYS A 40 -5.83 42.51 24.73
N GLU A 41 -6.02 42.90 23.48
CA GLU A 41 -5.42 42.39 22.25
C GLU A 41 -3.89 42.32 22.36
N GLU A 42 -3.34 41.11 22.19
CA GLU A 42 -2.05 40.89 21.56
C GLU A 42 -2.25 39.80 20.50
N THR A 43 -2.09 40.18 19.24
CA THR A 43 -2.04 39.27 18.09
C THR A 43 -0.86 38.31 18.22
N THR A 44 -1.09 37.14 18.80
CA THR A 44 -0.19 35.99 18.68
C THR A 44 -0.31 35.44 17.28
N LYS A 45 0.77 35.52 16.50
CA LYS A 45 0.92 34.80 15.24
C LYS A 45 0.62 33.31 15.50
N GLU A 46 -0.42 32.78 14.85
CA GLU A 46 -0.59 31.35 14.72
C GLU A 46 0.66 30.79 14.06
N GLU A 47 1.37 29.91 14.76
CA GLU A 47 2.35 29.01 14.15
C GLU A 47 1.60 28.10 13.18
N THR A 48 1.60 28.47 11.91
CA THR A 48 1.25 27.57 10.80
C THR A 48 2.14 26.33 10.90
N LYS A 49 1.57 25.22 11.38
CA LYS A 49 2.22 23.90 11.38
C LYS A 49 2.53 23.45 9.94
N GLU A 50 3.71 22.84 9.84
CA GLU A 50 4.47 22.37 8.68
C GLU A 50 3.71 22.16 7.36
N VAL A 51 4.16 22.93 6.36
CA VAL A 51 3.98 22.59 4.95
C VAL A 51 4.95 21.45 4.62
N THR A 52 4.44 20.26 4.28
CA THR A 52 5.26 19.18 3.69
C THR A 52 6.05 19.74 2.50
N SER A 53 7.37 19.59 2.51
CA SER A 53 8.23 20.13 1.44
C SER A 53 8.06 19.32 0.15
N THR A 54 8.39 19.90 -1.01
CA THR A 54 8.40 19.15 -2.29
C THR A 54 9.31 17.92 -2.22
N ALA A 55 10.42 18.00 -1.50
CA ALA A 55 11.33 16.88 -1.30
C ALA A 55 10.68 15.74 -0.49
N ASP A 56 9.95 16.08 0.60
CA ASP A 56 9.21 15.09 1.38
C ASP A 56 8.11 14.40 0.55
N LEU A 57 7.42 15.15 -0.33
CA LEU A 57 6.43 14.60 -1.25
C LEU A 57 7.06 13.61 -2.25
N GLU A 58 8.17 14.00 -2.88
CA GLU A 58 8.91 13.15 -3.82
C GLU A 58 9.43 11.88 -3.12
N PHE A 59 9.98 12.02 -1.92
CA PHE A 59 10.43 10.91 -1.09
C PHE A 59 9.27 9.96 -0.75
N TYR A 60 8.16 10.49 -0.22
CA TYR A 60 6.97 9.71 0.13
C TYR A 60 6.45 8.92 -1.08
N ASN A 61 6.21 9.61 -2.19
CA ASN A 61 5.67 9.05 -3.42
C ASN A 61 6.54 7.91 -3.95
N LYS A 62 7.86 8.06 -3.87
CA LYS A 62 8.78 7.00 -4.30
C LYS A 62 8.71 5.80 -3.36
N TYR A 63 8.62 6.01 -2.06
CA TYR A 63 8.54 4.90 -1.10
C TYR A 63 7.20 4.17 -1.12
N ILE A 64 6.11 4.80 -1.58
CA ILE A 64 4.87 4.11 -1.93
C ILE A 64 5.10 3.16 -3.12
N GLU A 65 5.77 3.62 -4.19
CA GLU A 65 6.12 2.78 -5.34
C GLU A 65 6.97 1.56 -4.91
N VAL A 66 7.98 1.80 -4.07
CA VAL A 66 8.84 0.74 -3.49
C VAL A 66 8.01 -0.24 -2.66
N SER A 67 7.15 0.26 -1.77
CA SER A 67 6.28 -0.55 -0.94
C SER A 67 5.42 -1.49 -1.78
N ASN A 68 4.77 -0.97 -2.80
CA ASN A 68 3.91 -1.76 -3.68
C ASN A 68 4.68 -2.86 -4.43
N LYS A 69 5.84 -2.54 -5.02
CA LYS A 69 6.67 -3.51 -5.75
C LYS A 69 7.24 -4.60 -4.84
N VAL A 70 7.64 -4.24 -3.63
CA VAL A 70 8.18 -5.19 -2.66
C VAL A 70 7.09 -6.08 -2.09
N GLN A 71 5.89 -5.53 -1.83
CA GLN A 71 4.71 -6.29 -1.44
C GLN A 71 4.38 -7.35 -2.49
N ASP A 72 4.20 -6.93 -3.75
CA ASP A 72 3.85 -7.81 -4.85
C ASP A 72 4.85 -8.97 -5.00
N ALA A 73 6.15 -8.66 -5.03
CA ALA A 73 7.19 -9.67 -5.17
C ALA A 73 7.19 -10.70 -4.03
N GLY A 74 7.05 -10.27 -2.78
CA GLY A 74 7.08 -11.19 -1.63
C GLY A 74 5.81 -12.02 -1.47
N GLU A 75 4.64 -11.39 -1.62
CA GLU A 75 3.34 -12.09 -1.56
C GLU A 75 3.23 -13.16 -2.65
N LYS A 76 3.69 -12.84 -3.88
CA LYS A 76 3.60 -13.76 -5.01
C LYS A 76 4.39 -15.05 -4.80
N VAL A 77 5.54 -15.00 -4.14
CA VAL A 77 6.35 -16.20 -3.82
C VAL A 77 5.56 -17.17 -2.95
N TYR A 78 4.95 -16.68 -1.87
CA TYR A 78 4.21 -17.54 -0.95
C TYR A 78 2.91 -18.05 -1.58
N LYS A 79 2.21 -17.20 -2.35
CA LYS A 79 1.02 -17.61 -3.13
C LYS A 79 1.32 -18.73 -4.12
N ASP A 80 2.40 -18.60 -4.90
CA ASP A 80 2.78 -19.62 -5.87
C ASP A 80 3.28 -20.89 -5.17
N TYR A 81 3.96 -20.75 -4.03
CA TYR A 81 4.36 -21.91 -3.21
C TYR A 81 3.15 -22.75 -2.78
N ILE A 82 2.13 -22.13 -2.16
CA ILE A 82 0.94 -22.86 -1.70
C ILE A 82 0.07 -23.40 -2.84
N SER A 83 0.18 -22.81 -4.04
CA SER A 83 -0.51 -23.28 -5.24
C SER A 83 0.20 -24.48 -5.88
N ASP A 84 1.52 -24.39 -6.03
CA ASP A 84 2.31 -25.39 -6.75
C ASP A 84 2.70 -26.60 -5.89
N VAL A 85 2.86 -26.40 -4.58
CA VAL A 85 3.35 -27.42 -3.64
C VAL A 85 2.21 -27.90 -2.75
N PRO A 86 1.79 -29.19 -2.86
CA PRO A 86 0.76 -29.75 -2.00
C PRO A 86 1.17 -29.75 -0.53
N ALA A 87 0.19 -29.83 0.37
CA ALA A 87 0.46 -29.97 1.80
C ALA A 87 1.39 -31.19 2.05
N PRO A 88 2.42 -31.09 2.91
CA PRO A 88 3.44 -32.13 3.07
C PRO A 88 2.88 -33.53 3.27
N LYS A 89 1.83 -33.67 4.08
CA LYS A 89 1.17 -34.95 4.39
C LYS A 89 0.50 -35.63 3.20
N SER A 90 0.23 -34.88 2.12
CA SER A 90 -0.35 -35.40 0.89
C SER A 90 0.70 -35.81 -0.15
N ILE A 91 1.97 -35.46 0.07
CA ILE A 91 3.05 -35.76 -0.86
C ILE A 91 3.54 -37.20 -0.66
N THR A 92 3.64 -37.92 -1.76
CA THR A 92 4.16 -39.28 -1.86
C THR A 92 5.25 -39.35 -2.92
N LYS A 93 6.04 -40.42 -2.95
CA LYS A 93 7.07 -40.63 -3.99
C LYS A 93 6.50 -40.71 -5.42
N SER A 94 5.21 -41.04 -5.55
CA SER A 94 4.50 -41.07 -6.83
C SER A 94 3.79 -39.75 -7.18
N SER A 95 3.84 -38.75 -6.29
CA SER A 95 3.21 -37.46 -6.54
C SER A 95 3.85 -36.73 -7.71
N PHE A 96 3.02 -35.97 -8.42
CA PHE A 96 3.46 -35.06 -9.46
C PHE A 96 3.35 -33.63 -8.92
N VAL A 97 4.49 -32.99 -8.68
CA VAL A 97 4.59 -31.63 -8.14
C VAL A 97 5.27 -30.75 -9.20
N MET A 98 4.63 -29.64 -9.57
CA MET A 98 5.14 -28.71 -10.58
C MET A 98 5.39 -27.33 -9.97
N ALA A 99 6.55 -27.16 -9.34
CA ALA A 99 6.97 -25.92 -8.67
C ALA A 99 7.59 -24.88 -9.61
N ILE A 100 7.08 -24.76 -10.84
CA ILE A 100 7.64 -23.85 -11.85
C ILE A 100 7.25 -22.39 -11.54
N SER A 101 5.99 -22.13 -11.22
CA SER A 101 5.51 -20.77 -10.91
C SER A 101 6.20 -20.26 -9.65
N PHE A 102 6.29 -21.12 -8.63
CA PHE A 102 7.01 -20.83 -7.39
C PHE A 102 8.47 -20.46 -7.65
N LYS A 103 9.18 -21.25 -8.47
CA LYS A 103 10.58 -20.95 -8.82
C LYS A 103 10.71 -19.59 -9.53
N LEU A 104 9.86 -19.32 -10.53
CA LEU A 104 9.88 -18.05 -11.25
C LEU A 104 9.62 -16.85 -10.34
N SER A 105 8.72 -16.99 -9.36
CA SER A 105 8.46 -15.95 -8.36
C SER A 105 9.64 -15.75 -7.42
N ALA A 106 10.32 -16.82 -7.00
CA ALA A 106 11.55 -16.72 -6.21
C ALA A 106 12.66 -15.99 -7.00
N ASP A 107 12.83 -16.29 -8.29
CA ASP A 107 13.78 -15.58 -9.16
C ASP A 107 13.41 -14.09 -9.31
N ASN A 108 12.12 -13.75 -9.42
CA ASN A 108 11.68 -12.35 -9.45
C ASN A 108 11.91 -11.64 -8.10
N LEU A 109 11.70 -12.32 -6.97
CA LEU A 109 12.04 -11.78 -5.66
C LEU A 109 13.54 -11.43 -5.57
N GLU A 110 14.40 -12.27 -6.17
CA GLU A 110 15.84 -11.99 -6.30
C GLU A 110 16.10 -10.66 -7.01
N ARG A 111 15.49 -10.51 -8.17
CA ARG A 111 15.62 -9.32 -9.02
C ARG A 111 15.20 -8.07 -8.25
N VAL A 112 14.04 -8.11 -7.58
CA VAL A 112 13.50 -6.96 -6.85
C VAL A 112 14.36 -6.60 -5.64
N TYR A 113 14.81 -7.57 -4.83
CA TYR A 113 15.70 -7.22 -3.71
C TYR A 113 17.02 -6.64 -4.21
N LYS A 114 17.63 -7.20 -5.27
CA LYS A 114 18.91 -6.70 -5.81
C LYS A 114 18.76 -5.29 -6.38
N GLU A 115 17.67 -5.03 -7.11
CA GLU A 115 17.34 -3.71 -7.65
C GLU A 115 17.30 -2.66 -6.54
N TYR A 116 16.55 -2.93 -5.46
CA TYR A 116 16.39 -1.96 -4.38
C TYR A 116 17.56 -1.89 -3.41
N ASN A 117 18.30 -2.98 -3.22
CA ASN A 117 19.54 -2.95 -2.45
C ASN A 117 20.56 -2.03 -3.13
N ARG A 118 20.72 -2.15 -4.46
CA ARG A 118 21.55 -1.21 -5.24
C ARG A 118 21.01 0.21 -5.20
N SER A 119 19.68 0.37 -5.31
CA SER A 119 19.05 1.68 -5.28
C SER A 119 19.32 2.45 -3.97
N LEU A 120 19.33 1.73 -2.84
CA LEU A 120 19.52 2.30 -1.51
C LEU A 120 21.00 2.47 -1.12
N PHE A 121 21.88 1.53 -1.47
CA PHE A 121 23.25 1.51 -0.98
C PHE A 121 24.31 1.93 -2.00
N ASP A 122 24.09 1.70 -3.29
CA ASP A 122 25.12 1.84 -4.33
C ASP A 122 25.04 3.17 -5.09
N GLY A 123 24.61 4.24 -4.40
CA GLY A 123 24.40 5.55 -5.04
C GLY A 123 23.28 5.56 -6.08
N GLY A 124 22.33 4.63 -5.96
CA GLY A 124 21.15 4.55 -6.83
C GLY A 124 20.07 5.57 -6.49
N GLU A 125 18.89 5.40 -7.08
CA GLU A 125 17.79 6.38 -7.02
C GLU A 125 17.36 6.69 -5.59
N LEU A 126 17.09 5.67 -4.77
CA LEU A 126 16.59 5.86 -3.40
C LEU A 126 17.61 6.61 -2.52
N SER A 127 18.90 6.29 -2.66
CA SER A 127 19.97 6.94 -1.88
C SER A 127 20.07 8.46 -2.07
N LYS A 128 19.56 8.97 -3.20
CA LYS A 128 19.63 10.39 -3.60
C LYS A 128 18.42 11.19 -3.15
N LEU A 129 17.36 10.55 -2.67
CA LEU A 129 16.15 11.23 -2.25
C LEU A 129 16.40 11.99 -0.95
N ASN A 130 15.76 13.15 -0.83
CA ASN A 130 15.84 14.00 0.35
C ASN A 130 14.46 14.09 1.01
N ALA A 131 14.45 14.10 2.33
CA ALA A 131 13.27 14.36 3.16
C ALA A 131 13.75 14.87 4.53
N THR A 132 12.81 15.22 5.41
CA THR A 132 13.10 15.45 6.83
C THR A 132 13.89 14.28 7.41
N SER A 133 14.85 14.58 8.29
CA SER A 133 15.74 13.57 8.85
C SER A 133 14.98 12.45 9.58
N GLU A 134 13.86 12.78 10.21
CA GLU A 134 12.99 11.82 10.89
C GLU A 134 12.34 10.84 9.88
N MET A 135 11.64 11.38 8.87
CA MET A 135 10.98 10.59 7.83
C MET A 135 11.97 9.68 7.10
N LYS A 136 13.09 10.25 6.66
CA LYS A 136 14.13 9.50 5.95
C LYS A 136 14.70 8.38 6.82
N SER A 137 15.08 8.69 8.05
CA SER A 137 15.68 7.72 8.96
C SER A 137 14.72 6.56 9.29
N GLU A 138 13.45 6.84 9.56
CA GLU A 138 12.48 5.80 9.92
C GLU A 138 12.13 4.90 8.72
N ILE A 139 11.78 5.51 7.58
CA ILE A 139 11.38 4.77 6.38
C ILE A 139 12.55 3.96 5.82
N GLU A 140 13.73 4.56 5.66
CA GLU A 140 14.91 3.82 5.18
C GLU A 140 15.38 2.77 6.17
N GLY A 141 15.28 3.04 7.47
CA GLY A 141 15.62 2.09 8.52
C GLY A 141 14.78 0.82 8.42
N ASN A 142 13.45 0.97 8.38
CA ASN A 142 12.54 -0.16 8.23
C ASN A 142 12.69 -0.84 6.86
N PHE A 143 12.98 -0.08 5.80
CA PHE A 143 13.18 -0.65 4.47
C PHE A 143 14.43 -1.55 4.39
N LYS A 144 15.51 -1.21 5.11
CA LYS A 144 16.70 -2.07 5.21
C LYS A 144 16.37 -3.42 5.85
N ASP A 145 15.50 -3.44 6.86
CA ASP A 145 15.02 -4.68 7.47
C ASP A 145 14.18 -5.52 6.51
N VAL A 146 13.42 -4.88 5.62
CA VAL A 146 12.70 -5.55 4.53
C VAL A 146 13.68 -6.17 3.52
N LEU A 147 14.69 -5.42 3.06
CA LEU A 147 15.69 -5.96 2.12
C LEU A 147 16.41 -7.19 2.70
N LYS A 148 16.74 -7.15 4.00
CA LYS A 148 17.34 -8.29 4.71
C LYS A 148 16.40 -9.49 4.77
N SER A 149 15.13 -9.29 5.11
CA SER A 149 14.17 -10.41 5.16
C SER A 149 13.83 -10.95 3.77
N MET A 150 13.82 -10.11 2.73
CA MET A 150 13.68 -10.54 1.34
C MET A 150 14.82 -11.44 0.88
N ASP A 151 16.08 -11.11 1.20
CA ASP A 151 17.24 -11.94 0.87
C ASP A 151 17.14 -13.32 1.55
N GLU A 152 16.83 -13.36 2.85
CA GLU A 152 16.61 -14.62 3.57
C GLU A 152 15.44 -15.44 3.00
N PHE A 153 14.35 -14.76 2.63
CA PHE A 153 13.18 -15.40 2.04
C PHE A 153 13.46 -15.94 0.64
N TYR A 154 14.20 -15.19 -0.19
CA TYR A 154 14.70 -15.64 -1.47
C TYR A 154 15.57 -16.91 -1.34
N ASN A 155 16.58 -16.88 -0.47
CA ASN A 155 17.50 -18.01 -0.28
C ASN A 155 16.75 -19.28 0.18
N THR A 156 15.75 -19.13 1.05
CA THR A 156 14.89 -20.23 1.46
C THR A 156 14.03 -20.72 0.29
N SER A 157 13.43 -19.80 -0.46
CA SER A 157 12.52 -20.11 -1.56
C SER A 157 13.21 -20.87 -2.68
N ILE A 158 14.42 -20.46 -3.11
CA ILE A 158 15.18 -21.18 -4.14
C ILE A 158 15.54 -22.58 -3.67
N LYS A 159 16.05 -22.72 -2.46
CA LYS A 159 16.39 -24.03 -1.88
C LYS A 159 15.19 -24.99 -1.91
N VAL A 160 14.01 -24.52 -1.52
CA VAL A 160 12.78 -25.33 -1.51
C VAL A 160 12.26 -25.58 -2.93
N ALA A 161 12.31 -24.58 -3.81
CA ALA A 161 11.92 -24.71 -5.22
C ALA A 161 12.79 -25.74 -5.94
N GLU A 162 14.10 -25.77 -5.69
CA GLU A 162 15.01 -26.76 -6.26
C GLU A 162 14.66 -28.18 -5.83
N TYR A 163 14.39 -28.40 -4.55
CA TYR A 163 13.98 -29.71 -4.02
C TYR A 163 12.76 -30.29 -4.75
N TYR A 164 11.76 -29.46 -5.05
CA TYR A 164 10.58 -29.90 -5.80
C TYR A 164 10.81 -29.99 -7.30
N THR A 165 11.44 -28.99 -7.92
CA THR A 165 11.68 -28.97 -9.38
C THR A 165 12.66 -30.05 -9.86
N LYS A 166 13.63 -30.43 -9.03
CA LYS A 166 14.57 -31.53 -9.31
C LYS A 166 14.01 -32.91 -8.91
N ASN A 167 12.78 -32.99 -8.40
CA ASN A 167 12.14 -34.20 -7.91
C ASN A 167 12.87 -34.90 -6.74
N GLU A 168 13.68 -34.18 -5.96
CA GLU A 168 14.44 -34.75 -4.84
C GLU A 168 13.53 -35.36 -3.76
N PHE A 169 12.29 -34.85 -3.64
CA PHE A 169 11.28 -35.40 -2.73
C PHE A 169 10.92 -36.87 -3.02
N LYS A 170 11.12 -37.35 -4.26
CA LYS A 170 10.88 -38.75 -4.61
C LYS A 170 11.89 -39.69 -3.97
N GLU A 171 13.08 -39.18 -3.67
CA GLU A 171 14.14 -39.93 -3.02
C GLU A 171 13.99 -39.83 -1.49
N ASP A 172 13.75 -38.62 -0.98
CA ASP A 172 13.70 -38.31 0.44
C ASP A 172 12.50 -37.42 0.80
N LEU A 173 11.45 -38.00 1.37
CA LEU A 173 10.26 -37.27 1.84
C LEU A 173 10.45 -36.57 3.19
N SER A 174 11.52 -36.88 3.94
CA SER A 174 11.70 -36.39 5.32
C SER A 174 11.84 -34.87 5.41
N LYS A 175 12.24 -34.22 4.31
CA LYS A 175 12.41 -32.77 4.22
C LYS A 175 11.13 -32.00 3.93
N THR A 176 10.05 -32.66 3.47
CA THR A 176 8.81 -31.97 3.04
C THR A 176 8.20 -31.12 4.16
N GLU A 177 8.03 -31.66 5.36
CA GLU A 177 7.52 -30.93 6.53
C GLU A 177 8.49 -29.82 6.96
N THR A 178 9.79 -30.14 7.03
CA THR A 178 10.82 -29.17 7.42
C THR A 178 10.87 -27.96 6.46
N TYR A 179 10.73 -28.19 5.16
CA TYR A 179 10.75 -27.12 4.15
C TYR A 179 9.47 -26.30 4.13
N ASP A 180 8.31 -26.90 4.41
CA ASP A 180 7.06 -26.15 4.60
C ASP A 180 7.14 -25.21 5.81
N GLU A 181 7.69 -25.68 6.93
CA GLU A 181 7.92 -24.83 8.12
C GLU A 181 8.94 -23.71 7.85
N GLN A 182 10.02 -24.00 7.12
CA GLN A 182 11.00 -22.99 6.74
C GLN A 182 10.40 -21.93 5.81
N MET A 183 9.58 -22.32 4.84
CA MET A 183 8.88 -21.38 3.96
C MET A 183 7.96 -20.44 4.73
N LYS A 184 7.13 -21.00 5.62
CA LYS A 184 6.24 -20.23 6.50
C LYS A 184 7.02 -19.24 7.36
N THR A 185 8.07 -19.73 8.04
CA THR A 185 8.90 -18.89 8.91
C THR A 185 9.56 -17.74 8.15
N ALA A 186 10.11 -18.03 6.96
CA ALA A 186 10.76 -17.01 6.15
C ALA A 186 9.75 -15.98 5.60
N TYR A 187 8.58 -16.43 5.17
CA TYR A 187 7.48 -15.56 4.75
C TYR A 187 6.98 -14.68 5.91
N ASP A 188 6.75 -15.25 7.09
CA ASP A 188 6.28 -14.50 8.27
C ASP A 188 7.29 -13.42 8.68
N LYS A 189 8.60 -13.72 8.60
CA LYS A 189 9.66 -12.75 8.85
C LYS A 189 9.66 -11.62 7.81
N TYR A 190 9.52 -11.96 6.53
CA TYR A 190 9.36 -10.98 5.47
C TYR A 190 8.14 -10.09 5.72
N LYS A 191 6.98 -10.70 5.97
CA LYS A 191 5.70 -10.04 6.17
C LYS A 191 5.76 -9.07 7.35
N SER A 192 6.32 -9.49 8.48
CA SER A 192 6.48 -8.63 9.66
C SER A 192 7.38 -7.42 9.40
N SER A 193 8.50 -7.60 8.69
CA SER A 193 9.34 -6.46 8.28
C SER A 193 8.58 -5.52 7.33
N PHE A 194 7.86 -6.09 6.35
CA PHE A 194 7.10 -5.32 5.37
C PHE A 194 6.00 -4.49 6.04
N GLU A 195 5.26 -5.06 6.99
CA GLU A 195 4.21 -4.33 7.72
C GLU A 195 4.77 -3.14 8.49
N LYS A 196 5.93 -3.28 9.15
CA LYS A 196 6.60 -2.16 9.82
C LYS A 196 6.98 -1.06 8.84
N PHE A 197 7.58 -1.44 7.71
CA PHE A 197 7.95 -0.51 6.65
C PHE A 197 6.73 0.20 6.06
N SER A 198 5.69 -0.54 5.64
CA SER A 198 4.45 0.02 5.12
C SER A 198 3.79 0.97 6.13
N ASN A 199 3.78 0.63 7.42
CA ASN A 199 3.24 1.50 8.46
C ASN A 199 4.05 2.79 8.62
N SER A 200 5.39 2.74 8.52
CA SER A 200 6.20 3.95 8.52
C SER A 200 5.95 4.83 7.30
N VAL A 201 5.75 4.25 6.11
CA VAL A 201 5.39 5.03 4.94
C VAL A 201 4.04 5.73 5.19
N LYS A 202 3.02 4.99 5.63
CA LYS A 202 1.69 5.53 5.97
C LYS A 202 1.74 6.64 7.04
N LYS A 203 2.60 6.50 8.06
CA LYS A 203 2.78 7.50 9.12
C LYS A 203 3.14 8.88 8.55
N TYR A 204 4.00 8.92 7.53
CA TYR A 204 4.47 10.16 6.91
C TYR A 204 3.66 10.56 5.68
N LYS A 205 2.43 10.04 5.54
CA LYS A 205 1.53 10.48 4.47
C LYS A 205 1.36 12.01 4.52
N PRO A 206 1.72 12.73 3.44
CA PRO A 206 1.55 14.17 3.36
C PRO A 206 0.10 14.57 3.61
N GLN A 207 -0.11 15.65 4.36
CA GLN A 207 -1.45 16.19 4.51
C GLN A 207 -1.86 16.85 3.19
N ARG A 208 -3.00 16.41 2.65
CA ARG A 208 -3.61 17.03 1.48
C ARG A 208 -3.88 18.50 1.74
N LYS A 209 -3.53 19.34 0.77
CA LYS A 209 -3.91 20.76 0.78
C LYS A 209 -5.07 20.96 -0.17
N VAL A 210 -6.26 21.19 0.38
CA VAL A 210 -7.40 21.61 -0.44
C VAL A 210 -7.14 23.04 -0.91
N ARG A 211 -6.91 23.20 -2.21
CA ARG A 211 -6.67 24.51 -2.81
C ARG A 211 -8.02 25.15 -3.15
N ASP A 212 -8.24 26.37 -2.68
CA ASP A 212 -9.43 27.15 -3.05
C ASP A 212 -9.26 27.70 -4.47
N ILE A 213 -9.82 26.97 -5.43
CA ILE A 213 -9.72 27.29 -6.86
C ILE A 213 -10.44 28.60 -7.23
N GLU A 214 -11.40 29.06 -6.44
CA GLU A 214 -12.15 30.29 -6.73
C GLU A 214 -11.40 31.55 -6.29
N SER A 215 -10.49 31.42 -5.33
CA SER A 215 -9.58 32.50 -4.93
C SER A 215 -8.48 32.79 -5.96
N ILE A 216 -8.22 31.87 -6.89
CA ILE A 216 -7.10 31.94 -7.83
C ILE A 216 -7.51 32.67 -9.12
N LYS A 217 -6.90 33.83 -9.36
CA LYS A 217 -7.20 34.67 -10.53
C LYS A 217 -6.44 34.26 -11.79
N ASN A 218 -5.22 33.75 -11.65
CA ASN A 218 -4.43 33.33 -12.80
C ASN A 218 -4.98 32.01 -13.35
N PRO A 219 -5.35 31.94 -14.64
CA PRO A 219 -5.96 30.74 -15.21
C PRO A 219 -5.03 29.52 -15.20
N ASP A 220 -3.72 29.72 -15.36
CA ASP A 220 -2.74 28.63 -15.29
C ASP A 220 -2.56 28.09 -13.87
N GLU A 221 -2.53 28.98 -12.87
CA GLU A 221 -2.50 28.58 -11.46
C GLU A 221 -3.79 27.87 -11.05
N LYS A 222 -4.95 28.34 -11.56
CA LYS A 222 -6.25 27.72 -11.29
C LYS A 222 -6.30 26.31 -11.90
N ALA A 223 -5.85 26.15 -13.14
CA ALA A 223 -5.75 24.85 -13.81
C ALA A 223 -4.84 23.87 -13.05
N VAL A 224 -3.68 24.34 -12.58
CA VAL A 224 -2.77 23.55 -11.74
C VAL A 224 -3.45 23.16 -10.43
N ALA A 225 -4.11 24.09 -9.74
CA ALA A 225 -4.79 23.80 -8.48
C ALA A 225 -5.93 22.78 -8.64
N ILE A 226 -6.70 22.85 -9.74
CA ILE A 226 -7.73 21.87 -10.08
C ILE A 226 -7.13 20.48 -10.27
N LEU A 227 -6.02 20.37 -11.02
CA LEU A 227 -5.30 19.11 -11.20
C LEU A 227 -4.77 18.54 -9.89
N MET A 228 -4.11 19.37 -9.07
CA MET A 228 -3.58 18.92 -7.78
C MET A 228 -4.68 18.43 -6.84
N ASN A 229 -5.80 19.16 -6.77
CA ASN A 229 -6.96 18.73 -6.00
C ASN A 229 -7.50 17.38 -6.49
N SER A 230 -7.61 17.18 -7.81
CA SER A 230 -8.08 15.92 -8.40
C SER A 230 -7.14 14.75 -8.12
N TYR A 231 -5.83 14.94 -8.34
CA TYR A 231 -4.83 13.89 -8.11
C TYR A 231 -4.77 13.47 -6.64
N GLU A 232 -4.67 14.44 -5.73
CA GLU A 232 -4.57 14.18 -4.29
C GLU A 232 -5.85 13.54 -3.74
N ASN A 233 -7.04 13.99 -4.16
CA ASN A 233 -8.32 13.39 -3.74
C ASN A 233 -8.50 11.96 -4.27
N THR A 234 -8.16 11.74 -5.55
CA THR A 234 -8.25 10.40 -6.15
C THR A 234 -7.32 9.43 -5.43
N LEU A 235 -6.10 9.84 -5.10
CA LEU A 235 -5.16 9.02 -4.34
C LEU A 235 -5.69 8.69 -2.95
N ASP A 236 -6.18 9.69 -2.19
CA ASP A 236 -6.73 9.48 -0.85
C ASP A 236 -7.85 8.44 -0.86
N LYS A 237 -8.78 8.54 -1.81
CA LYS A 237 -9.90 7.60 -1.94
C LYS A 237 -9.47 6.22 -2.43
N ALA A 238 -8.48 6.15 -3.32
CA ALA A 238 -7.94 4.88 -3.76
C ALA A 238 -7.25 4.14 -2.61
N GLU A 239 -6.51 4.86 -1.75
CA GLU A 239 -5.87 4.29 -0.56
C GLU A 239 -6.89 3.82 0.48
N GLU A 240 -7.96 4.58 0.74
CA GLU A 240 -9.06 4.14 1.60
C GLU A 240 -9.70 2.84 1.10
N PHE A 241 -9.88 2.72 -0.23
CA PHE A 241 -10.35 1.50 -0.85
C PHE A 241 -9.33 0.37 -0.72
N TYR A 242 -8.07 0.60 -1.10
CA TYR A 242 -7.01 -0.41 -1.05
C TYR A 242 -6.80 -0.94 0.37
N ASP A 243 -6.90 -0.09 1.40
CA ASP A 243 -6.81 -0.52 2.80
C ASP A 243 -7.98 -1.39 3.26
N ALA A 244 -9.17 -1.19 2.69
CA ALA A 244 -10.32 -2.06 2.93
C ALA A 244 -10.26 -3.36 2.09
N PHE A 245 -9.60 -3.31 0.93
CA PHE A 245 -9.42 -4.42 0.00
C PHE A 245 -8.27 -5.35 0.38
N ASN A 246 -7.20 -4.79 0.94
CA ASN A 246 -6.01 -5.52 1.29
C ASN A 246 -6.31 -6.51 2.43
N GLY A 247 -6.04 -7.78 2.19
CA GLY A 247 -6.31 -8.85 3.16
C GLY A 247 -7.73 -9.44 3.07
N LEU A 248 -8.48 -9.16 2.01
CA LEU A 248 -9.69 -9.93 1.71
C LEU A 248 -9.37 -11.41 1.49
N GLU A 249 -10.19 -12.27 2.08
CA GLU A 249 -10.05 -13.72 2.00
C GLU A 249 -11.06 -14.35 1.03
N TYR A 250 -10.73 -15.51 0.47
CA TYR A 250 -11.66 -16.29 -0.34
C TYR A 250 -12.90 -16.69 0.47
N LYS A 251 -14.09 -16.40 -0.07
CA LYS A 251 -15.40 -16.53 0.62
C LYS A 251 -15.54 -15.70 1.90
N GLY A 252 -14.73 -14.64 2.05
CA GLY A 252 -14.86 -13.67 3.12
C GLY A 252 -15.99 -12.65 2.91
N ASP A 253 -16.09 -11.69 3.84
CA ASP A 253 -17.00 -10.55 3.71
C ASP A 253 -16.33 -9.42 2.91
N TYR A 254 -16.96 -9.03 1.80
CA TYR A 254 -16.46 -8.01 0.87
C TYR A 254 -17.19 -6.67 0.98
N SER A 255 -18.18 -6.56 1.88
CA SER A 255 -19.08 -5.40 1.98
C SER A 255 -18.33 -4.08 2.15
N LYS A 256 -17.48 -3.99 3.18
CA LYS A 256 -16.69 -2.79 3.48
C LYS A 256 -15.81 -2.37 2.30
N ALA A 257 -15.13 -3.32 1.66
CA ALA A 257 -14.26 -3.04 0.52
C ALA A 257 -15.08 -2.55 -0.69
N LYS A 258 -16.25 -3.15 -0.92
CA LYS A 258 -17.17 -2.77 -2.01
C LYS A 258 -17.76 -1.37 -1.80
N ASP A 259 -18.08 -1.01 -0.57
CA ASP A 259 -18.57 0.33 -0.24
C ASP A 259 -17.49 1.38 -0.48
N LYS A 260 -16.25 1.12 -0.04
CA LYS A 260 -15.11 2.00 -0.32
C LYS A 260 -14.76 2.10 -1.79
N PHE A 261 -14.90 1.01 -2.55
CA PHE A 261 -14.76 1.03 -3.99
C PHE A 261 -15.77 1.96 -4.67
N ARG A 262 -17.03 1.94 -4.23
CA ARG A 262 -18.09 2.84 -4.76
C ARG A 262 -17.86 4.30 -4.37
N GLU A 263 -17.39 4.56 -3.15
CA GLU A 263 -16.99 5.91 -2.73
C GLU A 263 -15.86 6.45 -3.62
N PHE A 264 -14.86 5.61 -3.90
CA PHE A 264 -13.77 5.94 -4.81
C PHE A 264 -14.25 6.24 -6.24
N GLU A 265 -15.08 5.36 -6.82
CA GLU A 265 -15.66 5.54 -8.15
C GLU A 265 -16.43 6.86 -8.28
N ALA A 266 -17.30 7.15 -7.32
CA ALA A 266 -18.10 8.37 -7.31
C ALA A 266 -17.21 9.63 -7.21
N SER A 267 -16.24 9.62 -6.31
CA SER A 267 -15.30 10.73 -6.12
C SER A 267 -14.46 10.98 -7.37
N PHE A 268 -13.90 9.93 -7.97
CA PHE A 268 -13.10 10.06 -9.18
C PHE A 268 -13.92 10.60 -10.36
N LYS A 269 -15.18 10.17 -10.49
CA LYS A 269 -16.08 10.69 -11.53
C LYS A 269 -16.33 12.20 -11.39
N GLU A 270 -16.52 12.67 -10.16
CA GLU A 270 -16.69 14.10 -9.86
C GLU A 270 -15.41 14.89 -10.19
N ASP A 271 -14.27 14.43 -9.70
CA ASP A 271 -12.97 15.07 -9.93
C ASP A 271 -12.62 15.12 -11.42
N LYS A 272 -12.83 14.01 -12.13
CA LYS A 272 -12.64 13.93 -13.58
C LYS A 272 -13.50 14.96 -14.30
N SER A 273 -14.78 15.06 -13.95
CA SER A 273 -15.68 16.07 -14.53
C SER A 273 -15.16 17.49 -14.28
N SER A 274 -14.69 17.78 -13.06
CA SER A 274 -14.10 19.07 -12.71
C SER A 274 -12.91 19.44 -13.58
N VAL A 275 -11.96 18.51 -13.77
CA VAL A 275 -10.78 18.73 -14.64
C VAL A 275 -11.17 18.88 -16.11
N LEU A 276 -12.06 18.04 -16.62
CA LEU A 276 -12.48 18.07 -18.02
C LEU A 276 -13.20 19.39 -18.39
N ASN A 277 -14.00 19.91 -17.47
CA ASN A 277 -14.73 21.16 -17.65
C ASN A 277 -13.89 22.42 -17.37
N ALA A 278 -12.72 22.27 -16.76
CA ALA A 278 -11.83 23.40 -16.50
C ALA A 278 -11.15 23.90 -17.78
N GLU A 279 -10.95 25.22 -17.82
CA GLU A 279 -10.18 25.88 -18.88
C GLU A 279 -8.69 25.71 -18.62
N PHE A 280 -7.97 25.31 -19.68
CA PHE A 280 -6.51 25.22 -19.69
C PHE A 280 -5.99 26.10 -20.80
N SER A 281 -4.98 26.91 -20.49
CA SER A 281 -4.33 27.74 -21.51
C SER A 281 -3.41 26.88 -22.37
N GLU A 282 -2.87 27.47 -23.45
CA GLU A 282 -1.80 26.87 -24.24
C GLU A 282 -0.57 26.46 -23.41
N LYS A 283 -0.30 27.14 -22.29
CA LYS A 283 0.81 26.81 -21.38
C LYS A 283 0.53 25.61 -20.49
N THR A 284 -0.73 25.29 -20.21
CA THR A 284 -1.11 24.23 -19.26
C THR A 284 -1.86 23.07 -19.91
N LYS A 285 -2.26 23.18 -21.19
CA LYS A 285 -2.99 22.13 -21.92
C LYS A 285 -2.29 20.77 -21.94
N TYR A 286 -0.95 20.76 -21.95
CA TYR A 286 -0.20 19.51 -21.95
C TYR A 286 -0.42 18.70 -20.65
N MET A 287 -0.67 19.38 -19.52
CA MET A 287 -0.99 18.72 -18.26
C MET A 287 -2.39 18.12 -18.30
N LYS A 288 -3.35 18.80 -18.95
CA LYS A 288 -4.68 18.25 -19.20
C LYS A 288 -4.60 16.98 -20.05
N TYR A 289 -3.81 16.99 -21.12
CA TYR A 289 -3.59 15.78 -21.92
C TYR A 289 -2.93 14.66 -21.11
N SER A 290 -1.94 14.96 -20.29
CA SER A 290 -1.32 13.97 -19.40
C SER A 290 -2.33 13.38 -18.38
N TYR A 291 -3.22 14.22 -17.86
CA TYR A 291 -4.34 13.78 -17.01
C TYR A 291 -5.27 12.83 -17.76
N GLU A 292 -5.75 13.24 -18.94
CA GLU A 292 -6.76 12.51 -19.72
C GLU A 292 -6.21 11.20 -20.32
N ASP A 293 -5.04 11.26 -20.95
CA ASP A 293 -4.50 10.15 -21.74
C ASP A 293 -3.79 9.10 -20.88
N TYR A 294 -3.26 9.51 -19.72
CA TYR A 294 -2.47 8.63 -18.87
C TYR A 294 -3.12 8.41 -17.50
N PHE A 295 -3.36 9.44 -16.70
CA PHE A 295 -3.90 9.24 -15.35
C PHE A 295 -5.31 8.64 -15.38
N VAL A 296 -6.24 9.29 -16.10
CA VAL A 296 -7.63 8.81 -16.23
C VAL A 296 -7.67 7.41 -16.82
N LYS A 297 -6.81 7.11 -17.80
CA LYS A 297 -6.72 5.78 -18.39
C LYS A 297 -6.34 4.72 -17.34
N MET A 298 -5.29 4.96 -16.56
CA MET A 298 -4.86 4.00 -15.53
C MET A 298 -5.88 3.88 -14.39
N THR A 299 -6.51 4.98 -13.99
CA THR A 299 -7.58 4.96 -12.97
C THR A 299 -8.81 4.19 -13.44
N ASN A 300 -9.20 4.31 -14.72
CA ASN A 300 -10.30 3.50 -15.27
C ASN A 300 -9.94 2.01 -15.32
N MET A 301 -8.69 1.64 -15.64
CA MET A 301 -8.26 0.24 -15.58
C MET A 301 -8.36 -0.33 -14.16
N PHE A 302 -8.05 0.48 -13.15
CA PHE A 302 -8.25 0.11 -11.75
C PHE A 302 -9.73 -0.05 -11.37
N LEU A 303 -10.60 0.87 -11.83
CA LEU A 303 -12.05 0.73 -11.66
C LEU A 303 -12.62 -0.51 -12.35
N ASP A 304 -12.17 -0.81 -13.57
CA ASP A 304 -12.60 -1.99 -14.32
C ASP A 304 -12.19 -3.28 -13.59
N ALA A 305 -10.96 -3.34 -13.07
CA ALA A 305 -10.48 -4.47 -12.27
C ALA A 305 -11.29 -4.63 -10.98
N GLY A 306 -11.55 -3.54 -10.25
CA GLY A 306 -12.37 -3.55 -9.04
C GLY A 306 -13.80 -4.02 -9.30
N THR A 307 -14.42 -3.53 -10.36
CA THR A 307 -15.78 -3.95 -10.79
C THR A 307 -15.81 -5.45 -11.07
N LYS A 308 -14.89 -5.93 -11.91
CA LYS A 308 -14.77 -7.37 -12.22
C LYS A 308 -14.55 -8.21 -10.98
N PHE A 309 -13.70 -7.76 -10.05
CA PHE A 309 -13.48 -8.47 -8.79
C PHE A 309 -14.77 -8.59 -7.99
N PHE A 310 -15.50 -7.48 -7.75
CA PHE A 310 -16.70 -7.52 -6.93
C PHE A 310 -17.90 -8.23 -7.58
N ASP A 311 -17.88 -8.39 -8.90
CA ASP A 311 -18.85 -9.21 -9.63
C ASP A 311 -18.47 -10.70 -9.61
N HIS A 312 -17.17 -11.01 -9.69
CA HIS A 312 -16.67 -12.39 -9.83
C HIS A 312 -16.37 -13.08 -8.50
N ALA A 313 -15.70 -12.41 -7.56
CA ALA A 313 -15.19 -12.97 -6.31
C ALA A 313 -16.24 -13.72 -5.47
N PRO A 314 -17.50 -13.27 -5.33
CA PRO A 314 -18.54 -14.03 -4.63
C PRO A 314 -18.86 -15.40 -5.23
N SER A 315 -18.56 -15.57 -6.53
CA SER A 315 -18.82 -16.79 -7.31
C SER A 315 -17.54 -17.54 -7.72
N ALA A 316 -16.37 -17.11 -7.24
CA ALA A 316 -15.11 -17.75 -7.55
C ALA A 316 -15.13 -19.24 -7.15
N LYS A 317 -14.64 -20.10 -8.05
CA LYS A 317 -14.73 -21.56 -7.88
C LYS A 317 -13.76 -22.10 -6.82
N ASP A 318 -12.60 -21.49 -6.76
CA ASP A 318 -11.48 -21.87 -5.90
C ASP A 318 -10.63 -20.65 -5.54
N MET A 319 -9.66 -20.88 -4.64
CA MET A 319 -8.73 -19.85 -4.18
C MET A 319 -7.90 -19.26 -5.33
N ASN A 320 -7.57 -20.05 -6.36
CA ASN A 320 -6.75 -19.58 -7.47
C ASN A 320 -7.53 -18.59 -8.35
N ASP A 321 -8.80 -18.87 -8.62
CA ASP A 321 -9.69 -17.98 -9.37
C ASP A 321 -9.97 -16.67 -8.61
N PHE A 322 -10.11 -16.75 -7.28
CA PHE A 322 -10.17 -15.58 -6.40
C PHE A 322 -8.87 -14.76 -6.47
N ASN A 323 -7.72 -15.41 -6.24
CA ASN A 323 -6.41 -14.76 -6.22
C ASN A 323 -6.09 -14.06 -7.55
N ARG A 324 -6.43 -14.66 -8.69
CA ARG A 324 -6.23 -14.02 -10.00
C ARG A 324 -6.97 -12.70 -10.12
N SER A 325 -8.22 -12.64 -9.65
CA SER A 325 -9.02 -11.41 -9.70
C SER A 325 -8.54 -10.40 -8.65
N TYR A 326 -8.11 -10.88 -7.48
CA TYR A 326 -7.51 -10.04 -6.44
C TYR A 326 -6.22 -9.37 -6.94
N ASP A 327 -5.34 -10.15 -7.57
CA ASP A 327 -4.05 -9.68 -8.09
C ASP A 327 -4.26 -8.68 -9.23
N ASP A 328 -5.29 -8.82 -10.06
CA ASP A 328 -5.63 -7.84 -11.10
C ASP A 328 -5.96 -6.47 -10.49
N VAL A 329 -6.72 -6.42 -9.39
CA VAL A 329 -7.00 -5.16 -8.68
C VAL A 329 -5.72 -4.55 -8.12
N VAL A 330 -4.87 -5.35 -7.46
CA VAL A 330 -3.59 -4.88 -6.88
C VAL A 330 -2.65 -4.34 -7.97
N ASN A 331 -2.54 -5.04 -9.10
CA ASN A 331 -1.70 -4.61 -10.22
C ASN A 331 -2.18 -3.28 -10.82
N ASN A 332 -3.49 -3.13 -11.04
CA ASN A 332 -4.03 -1.91 -11.60
C ASN A 332 -3.99 -0.73 -10.59
N TYR A 333 -4.10 -1.00 -9.29
CA TYR A 333 -3.80 -0.01 -8.26
C TYR A 333 -2.36 0.51 -8.40
N ASN A 334 -1.39 -0.39 -8.55
CA ASN A 334 0.03 -0.02 -8.71
C ASN A 334 0.28 0.80 -9.99
N TYR A 335 -0.40 0.49 -11.09
CA TYR A 335 -0.33 1.30 -12.31
C TYR A 335 -0.93 2.69 -12.12
N MET A 336 -2.06 2.79 -11.42
CA MET A 336 -2.66 4.09 -11.07
C MET A 336 -1.73 4.93 -10.18
N ILE A 337 -1.10 4.34 -9.16
CA ILE A 337 -0.11 5.01 -8.31
C ILE A 337 1.08 5.52 -9.13
N THR A 338 1.57 4.71 -10.07
CA THR A 338 2.66 5.12 -10.98
C THR A 338 2.24 6.30 -11.86
N ALA A 339 0.99 6.29 -12.36
CA ALA A 339 0.44 7.38 -13.13
C ALA A 339 0.27 8.66 -12.29
N TYR A 340 -0.19 8.54 -11.04
CA TYR A 340 -0.25 9.65 -10.08
C TYR A 340 1.15 10.27 -9.89
N ASN A 341 2.15 9.45 -9.55
CA ASN A 341 3.52 9.92 -9.30
C ASN A 341 4.12 10.63 -10.52
N THR A 342 3.87 10.11 -11.72
CA THR A 342 4.33 10.74 -12.96
C THR A 342 3.67 12.10 -13.17
N ASN A 343 2.35 12.17 -13.00
CA ASN A 343 1.59 13.39 -13.28
C ASN A 343 1.80 14.47 -12.21
N ILE A 344 1.87 14.10 -10.93
CA ILE A 344 2.08 15.08 -9.85
C ILE A 344 3.46 15.74 -9.96
N ASN A 345 4.47 15.01 -10.44
CA ASN A 345 5.80 15.58 -10.72
C ASN A 345 5.74 16.59 -11.88
N ILE A 346 4.98 16.29 -12.95
CA ILE A 346 4.77 17.24 -14.06
C ILE A 346 4.12 18.53 -13.53
N VAL A 347 3.08 18.41 -12.71
CA VAL A 347 2.38 19.56 -12.13
C VAL A 347 3.27 20.36 -11.17
N ASN A 348 4.01 19.68 -10.28
CA ASN A 348 4.92 20.31 -9.32
C ASN A 348 6.10 21.02 -10.00
N SER A 349 6.51 20.56 -11.18
CA SER A 349 7.59 21.18 -11.95
C SER A 349 7.18 22.48 -12.66
N PHE A 350 5.86 22.76 -12.76
CA PHE A 350 5.37 23.94 -13.44
C PHE A 350 5.68 25.22 -12.65
N ARG A 351 6.16 26.22 -13.36
CA ARG A 351 6.42 27.56 -12.84
C ARG A 351 5.61 28.56 -13.65
N VAL A 352 4.84 29.38 -12.94
CA VAL A 352 4.20 30.57 -13.51
C VAL A 352 5.26 31.67 -13.47
N TYR A 353 5.69 32.10 -14.66
CA TYR A 353 6.60 33.22 -14.86
C TYR A 353 5.83 34.47 -15.27
#